data_AF-A0A636LND2-F1
#
_entry.id   AF-A0A636LND2-F1
#
_cell.length_a   1.000
_cell.length_b   1.000
_cell.length_c   1.000
_cell.angle_alpha   90.00
_cell.angle_beta   90.00
_cell.angle_gamma   90.00
#
_symmetry.space_group_name_H-M   'P 1'
#
loop_
_entity.id
_entity.type
_entity.pdbx_description
1 polymer ?
#
loop_
_entity_poly.entity_id
_entity_poly.type
_entity_poly.pdbx_seq_one_letter_code
_entity_poly.pdbx_strand_id
1 'polypeptide(L)'
;DIGGGTTDMAIVHYQLDDGVGANVKITPHLLFREGFKVAGDDLLLDIIQRCVLPSLQTALQRAGVTDAAALLATLFGDSGRIDTQAILRQQTALQLFMPLGHAVLSAWEQSDINDPFAGLHATFGDLLIRRPTSNVMNYIQQAIDHALPSGSPTFDIFNVPLQIQFSQLQEALLAGQFTLTTPLHAVCEAISHYHCDILLVTGRPTCLPGVQALIRHLQPVPVNRIVWMDKYQVHEWYPFSQQGRIGNPKSTAAVGAMLCSLALDLRLPRFNFKAADIGAYSTVRYLGVLDNTVNTLRDENIWYHEIDLDKPGATLDARLHFPLRGNVTLGFRQLANSRWPATPLYCLSINSAELAKTIAGDGVLNVRLKLRGSSKDSAPESFILSDAWLQDGTPVAADALTLKLNTLADRRHSGSHYWIDSGSVYLK
;
A
#
# COMPACT_ATOMS: atom_id res chain seq x y z
N ASP A 1 2.65 5.28 -10.61
CA ASP A 1 3.20 6.15 -9.56
C ASP A 1 3.26 5.35 -8.28
N ILE A 2 4.45 5.12 -7.71
CA ILE A 2 4.61 4.42 -6.43
C ILE A 2 4.96 5.46 -5.36
N GLY A 3 4.01 5.76 -4.48
CA GLY A 3 4.19 6.64 -3.32
C GLY A 3 4.72 5.91 -2.08
N GLY A 4 4.60 6.57 -0.92
CA GLY A 4 4.83 5.92 0.38
C GLY A 4 3.71 4.93 0.72
N GLY A 5 2.45 5.37 0.61
CA GLY A 5 1.28 4.53 0.98
C GLY A 5 0.44 3.97 -0.16
N THR A 6 0.62 4.43 -1.41
CA THR A 6 -0.17 3.96 -2.56
C THR A 6 0.64 3.68 -3.82
N THR A 7 0.23 2.66 -4.56
CA THR A 7 0.67 2.38 -5.93
C THR A 7 -0.50 2.66 -6.86
N ASP A 8 -0.37 3.71 -7.66
CA ASP A 8 -1.43 4.21 -8.54
C ASP A 8 -1.03 4.07 -10.01
N MET A 9 -1.99 3.75 -10.87
CA MET A 9 -1.80 3.63 -12.31
C MET A 9 -2.99 4.24 -13.07
N ALA A 10 -2.69 4.93 -14.17
CA ALA A 10 -3.67 5.37 -15.14
C ALA A 10 -3.18 5.05 -16.56
N ILE A 11 -4.09 4.57 -17.40
CA ILE A 11 -3.91 4.33 -18.83
C ILE A 11 -4.73 5.38 -19.56
N VAL A 12 -4.04 6.26 -20.28
CA VAL A 12 -4.65 7.40 -20.97
C VAL A 12 -4.28 7.34 -22.44
N HIS A 13 -5.28 7.37 -23.30
CA HIS A 13 -5.10 7.51 -24.74
C HIS A 13 -5.14 8.99 -25.10
N TYR A 14 -4.10 9.49 -25.79
CA TYR A 14 -4.03 10.87 -26.23
C TYR A 14 -4.24 10.93 -27.74
N GLN A 15 -5.28 11.66 -28.16
CA GLN A 15 -5.56 11.92 -29.57
C GLN A 15 -5.32 13.39 -29.91
N LEU A 16 -4.81 13.63 -31.12
CA LEU A 16 -4.76 14.97 -31.71
C LEU A 16 -6.02 15.18 -32.53
N ASP A 17 -6.61 16.38 -32.46
CA ASP A 17 -7.71 16.76 -33.36
C ASP A 17 -7.20 17.17 -34.75
N ASP A 18 -8.13 17.45 -35.66
CA ASP A 18 -7.86 17.92 -37.03
C ASP A 18 -7.42 19.40 -37.09
N GLY A 19 -6.97 19.97 -35.97
CA GLY A 19 -6.42 21.31 -35.93
C GLY A 19 -5.19 21.46 -36.82
N VAL A 20 -4.93 22.68 -37.31
CA VAL A 20 -3.78 22.94 -38.20
C VAL A 20 -2.74 23.79 -37.46
N GLY A 21 -1.47 23.39 -37.56
CA GLY A 21 -0.34 24.13 -36.98
C GLY A 21 -0.45 24.24 -35.46
N ALA A 22 -0.39 25.47 -34.93
CA ALA A 22 -0.44 25.73 -33.49
C ALA A 22 -1.84 25.55 -32.86
N ASN A 23 -2.87 25.25 -33.66
CA ASN A 23 -4.25 25.05 -33.19
C ASN A 23 -4.61 23.59 -32.95
N VAL A 24 -3.66 22.65 -33.14
CA VAL A 24 -3.88 21.24 -32.78
C VAL A 24 -4.16 21.13 -31.28
N LYS A 25 -5.17 20.35 -30.92
CA LYS A 25 -5.57 20.06 -29.55
C LYS A 25 -5.32 18.61 -29.18
N ILE A 26 -4.74 18.41 -28.01
CA ILE A 26 -4.54 17.10 -27.40
C ILE A 26 -5.77 16.78 -26.55
N THR A 27 -6.45 15.69 -26.87
CA THR A 27 -7.61 15.18 -26.15
C THR A 27 -7.23 13.91 -25.40
N PRO A 28 -7.19 13.93 -24.06
CA PRO A 28 -6.94 12.75 -23.24
C PRO A 28 -8.23 11.95 -23.04
N HIS A 29 -8.14 10.63 -23.17
CA HIS A 29 -9.19 9.68 -22.83
C HIS A 29 -8.66 8.71 -21.79
N LEU A 30 -9.13 8.83 -20.54
CA LEU A 30 -8.79 7.88 -19.48
C LEU A 30 -9.48 6.54 -19.77
N LEU A 31 -8.69 5.53 -20.14
CA LEU A 31 -9.19 4.19 -20.47
C LEU A 31 -9.30 3.31 -19.24
N PHE A 32 -8.33 3.44 -18.34
CA PHE A 32 -8.28 2.63 -17.13
C PHE A 32 -7.55 3.38 -16.01
N ARG A 33 -7.99 3.22 -14.77
CA ARG A 33 -7.28 3.66 -13.57
C ARG A 33 -7.41 2.63 -12.47
N GLU A 34 -6.39 2.50 -11.64
CA GLU A 34 -6.43 1.69 -10.42
C GLU A 34 -5.48 2.26 -9.36
N GLY A 35 -5.76 2.00 -8.08
CA GLY A 35 -4.88 2.34 -6.97
C GLY A 35 -4.90 1.27 -5.88
N PHE A 36 -3.71 0.89 -5.40
CA PHE A 36 -3.52 -0.10 -4.34
C PHE A 36 -2.89 0.52 -3.10
N LYS A 37 -3.35 0.12 -1.90
CA LYS A 37 -2.77 0.51 -0.60
C LYS A 37 -1.54 -0.33 -0.22
N VAL A 38 -0.66 -0.57 -1.19
CA VAL A 38 0.63 -1.28 -1.05
C VAL A 38 1.66 -0.49 -1.83
N ALA A 39 2.72 0.00 -1.18
CA ALA A 39 3.70 0.88 -1.81
C ALA A 39 5.08 0.91 -1.11
N GLY A 40 5.69 2.10 -0.99
CA GLY A 40 7.04 2.28 -0.48
C GLY A 40 7.22 1.97 1.00
N ASP A 41 6.20 2.20 1.83
CA ASP A 41 6.25 1.90 3.25
C ASP A 41 6.15 0.38 3.52
N ASP A 42 5.36 -0.36 2.73
CA ASP A 42 5.34 -1.83 2.77
C ASP A 42 6.71 -2.40 2.36
N LEU A 43 7.30 -1.85 1.30
CA LEU A 43 8.65 -2.20 0.88
C LEU A 43 9.70 -1.92 1.98
N LEU A 44 9.55 -0.81 2.71
CA LEU A 44 10.43 -0.49 3.84
C LEU A 44 10.27 -1.53 4.96
N LEU A 45 9.04 -1.94 5.26
CA LEU A 45 8.77 -3.00 6.23
C LEU A 45 9.38 -4.34 5.79
N ASP A 46 9.24 -4.72 4.51
CA ASP A 46 9.87 -5.91 3.96
C ASP A 46 11.40 -5.89 4.18
N ILE A 47 12.05 -4.74 3.94
CA ILE A 47 13.49 -4.57 4.21
C ILE A 47 13.83 -4.73 5.69
N ILE A 48 13.04 -4.13 6.58
CA ILE A 48 13.24 -4.25 8.03
C ILE A 48 13.14 -5.72 8.46
N GLN A 49 12.10 -6.42 8.00
CA GLN A 49 11.85 -7.82 8.35
C GLN A 49 12.88 -8.77 7.75
N ARG A 50 13.38 -8.48 6.56
CA ARG A 50 14.28 -9.38 5.82
C ARG A 50 15.76 -9.14 6.12
N CYS A 51 16.14 -7.94 6.56
CA CYS A 51 17.53 -7.55 6.75
C CYS A 51 17.85 -7.13 8.19
N VAL A 52 17.07 -6.20 8.74
CA VAL A 52 17.40 -5.54 10.01
C VAL A 52 17.10 -6.45 11.19
N LEU A 53 15.88 -6.99 11.28
CA LEU A 53 15.46 -7.86 12.38
C LEU A 53 16.28 -9.17 12.46
N PRO A 54 16.58 -9.88 11.35
CA PRO A 54 17.40 -11.08 11.41
C PRO A 54 18.84 -10.82 11.87
N SER A 55 19.40 -9.65 11.51
CA SER A 55 20.74 -9.23 11.96
C SER A 55 20.75 -8.99 13.47
N LEU A 56 19.74 -8.29 13.99
CA LEU A 56 19.59 -8.07 15.44
C LEU A 56 19.36 -9.39 16.18
N GLN A 57 18.51 -10.27 15.66
CA GLN A 57 18.26 -11.59 16.24
C GLN A 57 19.55 -12.41 16.33
N THR A 58 20.33 -12.44 15.25
CA THR A 58 21.61 -13.17 15.21
C THR A 58 22.61 -12.60 16.21
N ALA A 59 22.69 -11.28 16.35
CA ALA A 59 23.57 -10.64 17.33
C ALA A 59 23.16 -10.96 18.78
N LEU A 60 21.86 -10.95 19.09
CA LEU A 60 21.36 -11.31 20.42
C LEU A 60 21.63 -12.78 20.75
N GLN A 61 21.43 -13.69 19.80
CA GLN A 61 21.76 -15.11 19.98
C GLN A 61 23.25 -15.32 20.25
N ARG A 62 24.13 -14.63 19.52
CA ARG A 62 25.58 -14.67 19.75
C ARG A 62 25.98 -14.10 21.11
N ALA A 63 25.22 -13.13 21.62
CA ALA A 63 25.42 -12.57 22.96
C ALA A 63 24.91 -13.49 24.09
N GLY A 64 24.20 -14.58 23.77
CA GLY A 64 23.74 -15.58 24.73
C GLY A 64 22.25 -15.52 25.06
N VAL A 65 21.45 -14.73 24.34
CA VAL A 65 19.98 -14.75 24.51
C VAL A 65 19.40 -16.05 23.95
N THR A 66 18.78 -16.86 24.81
CA THR A 66 18.26 -18.19 24.45
C THR A 66 17.17 -18.15 23.38
N ASP A 67 16.17 -17.27 23.55
CA ASP A 67 15.05 -17.12 22.61
C ASP A 67 14.93 -15.66 22.12
N ALA A 68 15.89 -15.27 21.28
CA ALA A 68 15.92 -13.93 20.70
C ALA A 68 14.69 -13.64 19.83
N ALA A 69 14.12 -14.66 19.16
CA ALA A 69 12.95 -14.48 18.32
C ALA A 69 11.72 -14.09 19.16
N ALA A 70 11.45 -14.80 20.25
CA ALA A 70 10.35 -14.47 21.15
C ALA A 70 10.55 -13.11 21.84
N LEU A 71 11.78 -12.78 22.21
CA LEU A 71 12.12 -11.46 22.78
C LEU A 71 11.77 -10.33 21.80
N LEU A 72 12.23 -10.43 20.55
CA LEU A 72 11.97 -9.41 19.53
C LEU A 72 10.49 -9.33 19.16
N ALA A 73 9.79 -10.48 19.08
CA ALA A 73 8.35 -10.49 18.86
C ALA A 73 7.57 -9.85 20.02
N THR A 74 8.06 -9.97 21.26
CA THR A 74 7.46 -9.32 22.42
C THR A 74 7.69 -7.81 22.42
N LEU A 75 8.89 -7.37 22.06
CA LEU A 75 9.24 -5.95 22.00
C LEU A 75 8.58 -5.23 20.81
N PHE A 76 8.58 -5.88 19.65
CA PHE A 76 8.30 -5.22 18.37
C PHE A 76 7.13 -5.84 17.61
N GLY A 77 6.41 -6.78 18.22
CA GLY A 77 5.15 -7.30 17.70
C GLY A 77 3.93 -6.61 18.30
N ASP A 78 2.78 -6.93 17.74
CA ASP A 78 1.50 -6.40 18.20
C ASP A 78 1.07 -7.11 19.49
N SER A 79 0.88 -6.32 20.54
CA SER A 79 0.39 -6.75 21.85
C SER A 79 -1.12 -6.54 22.02
N GLY A 80 -1.79 -5.88 21.05
CA GLY A 80 -3.20 -5.52 21.12
C GLY A 80 -3.55 -4.53 22.25
N ARG A 81 -2.55 -4.00 22.98
CA ARG A 81 -2.70 -3.08 24.09
C ARG A 81 -2.14 -1.72 23.72
N ILE A 82 -2.91 -0.68 24.00
CA ILE A 82 -2.47 0.72 23.89
C ILE A 82 -1.99 1.15 25.28
N ASP A 83 -0.71 0.97 25.54
CA ASP A 83 -0.05 1.37 26.77
C ASP A 83 1.25 2.15 26.48
N THR A 84 1.99 2.51 27.52
CA THR A 84 3.28 3.20 27.39
C THR A 84 4.32 2.39 26.60
N GLN A 85 4.22 1.06 26.59
CA GLN A 85 5.10 0.21 25.77
C GLN A 85 4.75 0.33 24.29
N ALA A 86 3.47 0.50 23.94
CA ALA A 86 3.06 0.76 22.56
C ALA A 86 3.70 2.05 22.00
N ILE A 87 3.77 3.11 22.80
CA ILE A 87 4.44 4.37 22.42
C ILE A 87 5.94 4.13 22.22
N LEU A 88 6.62 3.44 23.13
CA LEU A 88 8.05 3.16 23.02
C LEU A 88 8.39 2.24 21.84
N ARG A 89 7.51 1.28 21.53
CA ARG A 89 7.60 0.44 20.33
C ARG A 89 7.47 1.27 19.06
N GLN A 90 6.47 2.15 18.98
CA GLN A 90 6.32 3.10 17.86
C GLN A 90 7.56 3.98 17.72
N GLN A 91 8.05 4.57 18.81
CA GLN A 91 9.26 5.39 18.79
C GLN A 91 10.50 4.57 18.38
N THR A 92 10.57 3.29 18.75
CA THR A 92 11.65 2.40 18.28
C THR A 92 11.57 2.20 16.77
N ALA A 93 10.38 1.95 16.21
CA ALA A 93 10.21 1.84 14.77
C ALA A 93 10.64 3.12 14.04
N LEU A 94 10.22 4.30 14.52
CA LEU A 94 10.54 5.59 13.91
C LEU A 94 12.02 5.99 14.04
N GLN A 95 12.64 5.71 15.18
CA GLN A 95 13.99 6.21 15.52
C GLN A 95 15.11 5.21 15.20
N LEU A 96 14.80 3.91 15.10
CA LEU A 96 15.77 2.84 14.85
C LEU A 96 15.48 2.11 13.54
N PHE A 97 14.33 1.44 13.42
CA PHE A 97 14.10 0.54 12.28
C PHE A 97 13.90 1.26 10.95
N MET A 98 13.12 2.34 10.91
CA MET A 98 12.91 3.12 9.69
C MET A 98 14.22 3.75 9.17
N PRO A 99 15.04 4.43 10.00
CA PRO A 99 16.34 4.93 9.55
C PRO A 99 17.27 3.83 9.02
N LEU A 100 17.34 2.67 9.69
CA LEU A 100 18.15 1.54 9.22
C LEU A 100 17.63 1.00 7.88
N GLY A 101 16.33 0.79 7.75
CA GLY A 101 15.71 0.33 6.51
C GLY A 101 15.91 1.34 5.36
N HIS A 102 15.80 2.64 5.62
CA HIS A 102 16.12 3.68 4.64
C HIS A 102 17.60 3.70 4.26
N ALA A 103 18.52 3.47 5.19
CA ALA A 103 19.93 3.36 4.88
C ALA A 103 20.22 2.19 3.93
N VAL A 104 19.58 1.04 4.15
CA VAL A 104 19.63 -0.11 3.24
C VAL A 104 19.08 0.25 1.86
N LEU A 105 17.87 0.81 1.80
CA LEU A 105 17.24 1.21 0.52
C LEU A 105 18.08 2.24 -0.24
N SER A 106 18.63 3.23 0.45
CA SER A 106 19.48 4.27 -0.14
C SER A 106 20.78 3.69 -0.69
N ALA A 107 21.43 2.81 0.06
CA ALA A 107 22.65 2.12 -0.40
C ALA A 107 22.35 1.22 -1.61
N TRP A 108 21.21 0.53 -1.62
CA TRP A 108 20.79 -0.29 -2.75
C TRP A 108 20.45 0.57 -3.99
N GLU A 109 19.79 1.71 -3.81
CA GLU A 109 19.51 2.66 -4.90
C GLU A 109 20.79 3.18 -5.56
N GLN A 110 21.85 3.39 -4.78
CA GLN A 110 23.14 3.91 -5.24
C GLN A 110 24.09 2.82 -5.75
N SER A 111 23.73 1.54 -5.61
CA SER A 111 24.58 0.43 -6.02
C SER A 111 24.79 0.34 -7.53
N ASP A 112 25.96 -0.13 -7.95
CA ASP A 112 26.18 -0.52 -9.34
C ASP A 112 25.54 -1.89 -9.61
N ILE A 113 24.54 -1.90 -10.49
CA ILE A 113 23.81 -3.11 -10.87
C ILE A 113 24.69 -4.15 -11.58
N ASN A 114 25.87 -3.76 -12.07
CA ASN A 114 26.81 -4.65 -12.74
C ASN A 114 27.85 -5.24 -11.79
N ASP A 115 27.91 -4.78 -10.53
CA ASP A 115 28.81 -5.33 -9.51
C ASP A 115 28.08 -6.44 -8.72
N PRO A 116 28.44 -7.72 -8.93
CA PRO A 116 27.80 -8.83 -8.22
C PRO A 116 28.14 -8.86 -6.72
N PHE A 117 29.16 -8.11 -6.29
CA PHE A 117 29.57 -8.00 -4.89
C PHE A 117 29.00 -6.76 -4.21
N ALA A 118 28.20 -5.95 -4.91
CA ALA A 118 27.56 -4.78 -4.35
C ALA A 118 26.70 -5.18 -3.13
N GLY A 119 26.89 -4.46 -2.03
CA GLY A 119 26.22 -4.75 -0.78
C GLY A 119 26.44 -3.68 0.28
N LEU A 120 25.82 -3.88 1.42
CA LEU A 120 25.95 -3.02 2.60
C LEU A 120 26.65 -3.79 3.71
N HIS A 121 27.77 -3.26 4.20
CA HIS A 121 28.57 -3.86 5.27
C HIS A 121 28.90 -2.77 6.28
N ALA A 122 28.09 -2.69 7.34
CA ALA A 122 28.17 -1.63 8.34
C ALA A 122 27.60 -2.12 9.67
N THR A 123 27.77 -1.35 10.75
CA THR A 123 27.03 -1.57 12.00
C THR A 123 25.76 -0.71 12.03
N PHE A 124 24.83 -1.02 12.94
CA PHE A 124 23.66 -0.15 13.15
C PHE A 124 24.08 1.27 13.52
N GLY A 125 25.15 1.43 14.31
CA GLY A 125 25.69 2.74 14.68
C GLY A 125 26.17 3.56 13.49
N ASP A 126 26.83 2.91 12.52
CA ASP A 126 27.35 3.58 11.32
C ASP A 126 26.24 4.13 10.42
N LEU A 127 25.08 3.49 10.42
CA LEU A 127 23.95 3.81 9.53
C LEU A 127 22.97 4.83 10.12
N LEU A 128 23.07 5.11 11.43
CA LEU A 128 22.17 6.02 12.13
C LEU A 128 22.73 7.45 12.14
N ILE A 129 22.06 8.37 11.42
CA ILE A 129 22.41 9.80 11.44
C ILE A 129 22.18 10.42 12.83
N ARG A 130 21.14 9.95 13.53
CA ARG A 130 20.78 10.41 14.88
C ARG A 130 20.59 9.19 15.78
N ARG A 131 21.15 9.26 16.98
CA ARG A 131 20.91 8.22 17.99
C ARG A 131 19.45 8.28 18.47
N PRO A 132 18.80 7.12 18.73
CA PRO A 132 17.52 7.09 19.41
C PRO A 132 17.59 7.79 20.77
N THR A 133 16.45 8.30 21.20
CA THR A 133 16.29 8.95 22.51
C THR A 133 16.59 7.97 23.66
N SER A 134 17.00 8.51 24.81
CA SER A 134 17.32 7.68 25.99
C SER A 134 16.17 6.78 26.43
N ASN A 135 14.91 7.21 26.26
CA ASN A 135 13.74 6.38 26.58
C ASN A 135 13.65 5.14 25.68
N VAL A 136 13.90 5.30 24.37
CA VAL A 136 13.94 4.18 23.42
C VAL A 136 15.10 3.25 23.74
N MET A 137 16.29 3.82 24.02
CA MET A 137 17.46 3.04 24.38
C MET A 137 17.24 2.24 25.67
N ASN A 138 16.69 2.86 26.72
CA ASN A 138 16.39 2.19 27.98
C ASN A 138 15.34 1.09 27.81
N TYR A 139 14.30 1.33 27.01
CA TYR A 139 13.27 0.34 26.71
C TYR A 139 13.87 -0.95 26.11
N ILE A 140 14.73 -0.79 25.10
CA ILE A 140 15.39 -1.91 24.43
C ILE A 140 16.40 -2.58 25.38
N GLN A 141 17.26 -1.79 26.03
CA GLN A 141 18.33 -2.30 26.88
C GLN A 141 17.80 -3.09 28.07
N GLN A 142 16.76 -2.59 28.75
CA GLN A 142 16.16 -3.28 29.91
C GLN A 142 15.66 -4.68 29.55
N ALA A 143 15.05 -4.84 28.38
CA ALA A 143 14.55 -6.13 27.93
C ALA A 143 15.67 -7.08 27.53
N ILE A 144 16.73 -6.57 26.89
CA ILE A 144 17.91 -7.36 26.52
C ILE A 144 18.68 -7.80 27.77
N ASP A 145 18.96 -6.89 28.70
CA ASP A 145 19.70 -7.17 29.93
C ASP A 145 18.97 -8.23 30.78
N HIS A 146 17.64 -8.21 30.82
CA HIS A 146 16.84 -9.22 31.50
C HIS A 146 16.92 -10.60 30.82
N ALA A 147 17.07 -10.64 29.50
CA ALA A 147 17.13 -11.86 28.72
C ALA A 147 18.55 -12.47 28.64
N LEU A 148 19.58 -11.70 28.99
CA LEU A 148 20.97 -12.15 28.98
C LEU A 148 21.31 -12.99 30.21
N PRO A 149 22.18 -14.00 30.09
CA PRO A 149 22.70 -14.75 31.22
C PRO A 149 23.43 -13.83 32.22
N SER A 150 23.34 -14.12 33.51
CA SER A 150 24.03 -13.36 34.55
C SER A 150 25.54 -13.32 34.31
N GLY A 151 26.14 -12.13 34.37
CA GLY A 151 27.57 -11.92 34.10
C GLY A 151 27.96 -11.78 32.63
N SER A 152 26.99 -11.79 31.71
CA SER A 152 27.23 -11.47 30.29
C SER A 152 27.72 -10.03 30.13
N PRO A 153 28.57 -9.75 29.12
CA PRO A 153 28.93 -8.37 28.78
C PRO A 153 27.68 -7.58 28.35
N THR A 154 27.71 -6.27 28.56
CA THR A 154 26.64 -5.38 28.11
C THR A 154 26.50 -5.44 26.60
N PHE A 155 25.29 -5.73 26.12
CA PHE A 155 24.98 -5.72 24.70
C PHE A 155 24.80 -4.29 24.22
N ASP A 156 25.55 -3.89 23.18
CA ASP A 156 25.41 -2.59 22.53
C ASP A 156 24.75 -2.76 21.17
N ILE A 157 23.53 -2.26 21.04
CA ILE A 157 22.74 -2.33 19.80
C ILE A 157 23.42 -1.61 18.62
N PHE A 158 24.26 -0.61 18.87
CA PHE A 158 24.96 0.10 17.81
C PHE A 158 26.06 -0.74 17.16
N ASN A 159 26.59 -1.76 17.85
CA ASN A 159 27.61 -2.66 17.32
C ASN A 159 27.03 -3.84 16.55
N VAL A 160 25.70 -3.92 16.39
CA VAL A 160 25.05 -4.98 15.61
C VAL A 160 25.49 -4.88 14.14
N PRO A 161 26.15 -5.91 13.59
CA PRO A 161 26.57 -5.90 12.19
C PRO A 161 25.38 -6.11 11.26
N LEU A 162 25.31 -5.31 10.20
CA LEU A 162 24.38 -5.45 9.08
C LEU A 162 25.17 -5.76 7.82
N GLN A 163 25.01 -6.98 7.33
CA GLN A 163 25.69 -7.50 6.13
C GLN A 163 24.65 -7.93 5.11
N ILE A 164 24.56 -7.22 3.99
CA ILE A 164 23.54 -7.43 2.96
C ILE A 164 24.22 -7.50 1.61
N GLN A 165 23.90 -8.54 0.83
CA GLN A 165 24.23 -8.59 -0.59
C GLN A 165 23.01 -8.14 -1.40
N PHE A 166 23.17 -7.15 -2.27
CA PHE A 166 22.03 -6.58 -3.00
C PHE A 166 21.46 -7.53 -4.06
N SER A 167 22.27 -8.45 -4.58
CA SER A 167 21.82 -9.55 -5.44
C SER A 167 20.71 -10.39 -4.78
N GLN A 168 20.84 -10.71 -3.50
CA GLN A 168 19.84 -11.48 -2.76
C GLN A 168 18.51 -10.73 -2.60
N LEU A 169 18.56 -9.40 -2.45
CA LEU A 169 17.34 -8.58 -2.41
C LEU A 169 16.65 -8.54 -3.77
N GLN A 170 17.43 -8.41 -4.84
CA GLN A 170 16.91 -8.45 -6.20
C GLN A 170 16.28 -9.80 -6.55
N GLU A 171 16.93 -10.91 -6.21
CA GLU A 171 16.39 -12.26 -6.39
C GLU A 171 15.08 -12.46 -5.63
N ALA A 172 15.03 -12.02 -4.36
CA ALA A 172 13.82 -12.09 -3.56
C ALA A 172 12.66 -11.27 -4.16
N LEU A 173 12.95 -10.09 -4.70
CA LEU A 173 11.95 -9.25 -5.36
C LEU A 173 11.45 -9.89 -6.65
N LEU A 174 12.33 -10.46 -7.48
CA LEU A 174 11.95 -11.20 -8.69
C LEU A 174 11.17 -12.49 -8.37
N ALA A 175 11.46 -13.13 -7.23
CA ALA A 175 10.77 -14.32 -6.76
C ALA A 175 9.40 -14.03 -6.10
N GLY A 176 8.93 -12.78 -6.11
CA GLY A 176 7.63 -12.41 -5.55
C GLY A 176 7.58 -12.34 -4.02
N GLN A 177 8.74 -12.21 -3.35
CA GLN A 177 8.85 -12.28 -1.89
C GLN A 177 8.74 -10.91 -1.20
N PHE A 178 8.51 -9.86 -1.99
CA PHE A 178 8.22 -8.51 -1.48
C PHE A 178 6.74 -8.20 -1.68
N THR A 179 6.14 -7.51 -0.72
CA THR A 179 4.71 -7.15 -0.72
C THR A 179 4.35 -6.32 -1.96
N LEU A 180 5.28 -5.51 -2.46
CA LEU A 180 5.10 -4.68 -3.67
C LEU A 180 4.99 -5.50 -4.98
N THR A 181 5.37 -6.78 -4.99
CA THR A 181 5.42 -7.57 -6.24
C THR A 181 4.03 -7.84 -6.81
N THR A 182 3.07 -8.28 -5.99
CA THR A 182 1.68 -8.56 -6.40
C THR A 182 1.00 -7.39 -7.13
N PRO A 183 0.96 -6.15 -6.59
CA PRO A 183 0.37 -5.03 -7.32
C PRO A 183 1.15 -4.68 -8.58
N LEU A 184 2.49 -4.84 -8.60
CA LEU A 184 3.30 -4.60 -9.81
C LEU A 184 2.98 -5.59 -10.94
N HIS A 185 2.79 -6.87 -10.61
CA HIS A 185 2.31 -7.87 -11.57
C HIS A 185 0.93 -7.47 -12.13
N ALA A 186 -0.01 -7.12 -11.25
CA ALA A 186 -1.37 -6.75 -11.65
C ALA A 186 -1.39 -5.53 -12.60
N VAL A 187 -0.67 -4.44 -12.26
CA VAL A 187 -0.61 -3.27 -13.14
C VAL A 187 0.11 -3.57 -14.46
N CYS A 188 1.17 -4.39 -14.44
CA CYS A 188 1.87 -4.77 -15.68
C CYS A 188 0.97 -5.59 -16.61
N GLU A 189 0.16 -6.51 -16.08
CA GLU A 189 -0.84 -7.26 -16.86
C GLU A 189 -1.86 -6.30 -17.50
N ALA A 190 -2.35 -5.31 -16.75
CA ALA A 190 -3.26 -4.30 -17.30
C ALA A 190 -2.59 -3.47 -18.40
N ILE A 191 -1.36 -2.97 -18.19
CA ILE A 191 -0.61 -2.20 -19.19
C ILE A 191 -0.46 -3.01 -20.50
N SER A 192 -0.08 -4.30 -20.39
CA SER A 192 0.04 -5.19 -21.55
C SER A 192 -1.30 -5.39 -22.27
N HIS A 193 -2.39 -5.56 -21.51
CA HIS A 193 -3.74 -5.78 -22.06
C HIS A 193 -4.21 -4.60 -22.92
N TYR A 194 -3.93 -3.36 -22.51
CA TYR A 194 -4.29 -2.16 -23.27
C TYR A 194 -3.31 -1.84 -24.41
N HIS A 195 -2.28 -2.66 -24.63
CA HIS A 195 -1.27 -2.47 -25.67
C HIS A 195 -0.64 -1.06 -25.65
N CYS A 196 -0.31 -0.57 -24.45
CA CYS A 196 0.24 0.78 -24.27
C CYS A 196 1.52 1.01 -25.09
N ASP A 197 1.61 2.17 -25.76
CA ASP A 197 2.79 2.53 -26.56
C ASP A 197 4.01 2.91 -25.71
N ILE A 198 3.75 3.56 -24.56
CA ILE A 198 4.76 4.14 -23.66
C ILE A 198 4.31 3.92 -22.22
N LEU A 199 5.25 3.57 -21.35
CA LEU A 199 5.05 3.47 -19.91
C LEU A 199 5.85 4.55 -19.20
N LEU A 200 5.18 5.46 -18.49
CA LEU A 200 5.82 6.44 -17.61
C LEU A 200 5.87 5.89 -16.18
N VAL A 201 7.07 5.76 -15.61
CA VAL A 201 7.27 5.20 -14.26
C VAL A 201 7.78 6.28 -13.32
N THR A 202 7.03 6.55 -12.26
CA THR A 202 7.32 7.62 -11.29
C THR A 202 7.11 7.17 -9.85
N GLY A 203 7.69 7.92 -8.91
CA GLY A 203 7.66 7.66 -7.47
C GLY A 203 8.98 7.13 -6.93
N ARG A 204 9.29 7.40 -5.66
CA ARG A 204 10.63 7.12 -5.10
C ARG A 204 11.01 5.63 -5.10
N PRO A 205 10.12 4.67 -4.79
CA PRO A 205 10.44 3.25 -4.88
C PRO A 205 10.85 2.79 -6.29
N THR A 206 10.46 3.52 -7.33
CA THR A 206 10.85 3.20 -8.72
C THR A 206 12.32 3.52 -9.05
N CYS A 207 13.00 4.27 -8.18
CA CYS A 207 14.44 4.52 -8.29
C CYS A 207 15.26 3.26 -7.94
N LEU A 208 14.67 2.27 -7.25
CA LEU A 208 15.38 1.09 -6.79
C LEU A 208 15.69 0.11 -7.94
N PRO A 209 16.94 -0.37 -8.05
CA PRO A 209 17.32 -1.33 -9.08
C PRO A 209 16.43 -2.58 -9.14
N GLY A 210 16.04 -3.13 -7.99
CA GLY A 210 15.17 -4.31 -7.92
C GLY A 210 13.79 -4.07 -8.55
N VAL A 211 13.15 -2.94 -8.23
CA VAL A 211 11.84 -2.57 -8.80
C VAL A 211 11.96 -2.36 -10.31
N GLN A 212 13.03 -1.69 -10.76
CA GLN A 212 13.27 -1.51 -12.19
C GLN A 212 13.53 -2.84 -12.91
N ALA A 213 14.28 -3.74 -12.29
CA ALA A 213 14.56 -5.08 -12.81
C ALA A 213 13.26 -5.89 -12.95
N LEU A 214 12.38 -5.86 -11.94
CA LEU A 214 11.08 -6.53 -12.01
C LEU A 214 10.23 -6.00 -13.16
N ILE A 215 10.03 -4.68 -13.27
CA ILE A 215 9.22 -4.11 -14.36
C ILE A 215 9.82 -4.45 -15.73
N ARG A 216 11.15 -4.42 -15.87
CA ARG A 216 11.84 -4.85 -17.10
C ARG A 216 11.69 -6.35 -17.37
N HIS A 217 11.61 -7.18 -16.32
CA HIS A 217 11.38 -8.62 -16.45
C HIS A 217 9.94 -8.93 -16.88
N LEU A 218 8.96 -8.20 -16.34
CA LEU A 218 7.55 -8.34 -16.69
C LEU A 218 7.22 -7.83 -18.10
N GLN A 219 8.06 -6.97 -18.67
CA GLN A 219 7.93 -6.42 -20.02
C GLN A 219 6.51 -5.96 -20.39
N PRO A 220 5.86 -5.09 -19.58
CA PRO A 220 4.52 -4.59 -19.90
C PRO A 220 4.48 -3.80 -21.22
N VAL A 221 5.63 -3.23 -21.59
CA VAL A 221 5.93 -2.63 -22.89
C VAL A 221 7.39 -2.98 -23.25
N PRO A 222 7.83 -2.85 -24.52
CA PRO A 222 9.24 -2.97 -24.87
C PRO A 222 10.13 -2.07 -24.00
N VAL A 223 11.30 -2.55 -23.58
CA VAL A 223 12.15 -1.84 -22.59
C VAL A 223 12.51 -0.41 -23.02
N ASN A 224 12.69 -0.16 -24.33
CA ASN A 224 12.96 1.17 -24.88
C ASN A 224 11.75 2.13 -24.86
N ARG A 225 10.56 1.65 -24.49
CA ARG A 225 9.33 2.42 -24.30
C ARG A 225 9.01 2.67 -22.82
N ILE A 226 9.84 2.19 -21.89
CA ILE A 226 9.74 2.49 -20.47
C ILE A 226 10.52 3.78 -20.19
N VAL A 227 9.80 4.85 -19.84
CA VAL A 227 10.37 6.13 -19.47
C VAL A 227 10.40 6.22 -17.94
N TRP A 228 11.60 6.15 -17.39
CA TRP A 228 11.83 6.38 -15.98
C TRP A 228 11.82 7.88 -15.72
N MET A 229 10.92 8.33 -14.85
CA MET A 229 10.85 9.74 -14.49
C MET A 229 11.99 10.16 -13.56
N ASP A 230 12.62 9.18 -12.88
CA ASP A 230 13.87 9.40 -12.17
C ASP A 230 14.96 9.87 -13.15
N LYS A 231 15.57 11.03 -12.87
CA LYS A 231 16.64 11.63 -13.69
C LYS A 231 16.24 11.94 -15.14
N TYR A 232 14.94 11.97 -15.46
CA TYR A 232 14.46 12.38 -16.77
C TYR A 232 14.92 13.81 -17.08
N GLN A 233 15.42 14.04 -18.30
CA GLN A 233 15.95 15.35 -18.67
C GLN A 233 14.82 16.36 -18.86
N VAL A 234 14.98 17.52 -18.24
CA VAL A 234 14.02 18.63 -18.29
C VAL A 234 14.75 19.96 -18.46
N HIS A 235 14.03 20.96 -18.96
CA HIS A 235 14.54 22.31 -19.12
C HIS A 235 14.05 23.22 -17.96
N GLU A 236 14.39 24.50 -18.03
CA GLU A 236 14.12 25.51 -16.99
C GLU A 236 12.64 25.67 -16.62
N TRP A 237 11.72 25.24 -17.48
CA TRP A 237 10.29 25.29 -17.19
C TRP A 237 9.87 24.37 -16.02
N TYR A 238 10.62 23.30 -15.75
CA TYR A 238 10.27 22.33 -14.72
C TYR A 238 10.69 22.83 -13.32
N PRO A 239 9.73 23.12 -12.41
CA PRO A 239 10.04 23.84 -11.16
C PRO A 239 10.96 23.09 -10.19
N PHE A 240 10.95 21.76 -10.23
CA PHE A 240 11.72 20.91 -9.33
C PHE A 240 12.95 20.29 -10.03
N SER A 241 13.47 20.99 -11.03
CA SER A 241 14.64 20.53 -11.77
C SER A 241 15.89 20.64 -10.90
N GLN A 242 16.73 19.62 -10.99
CA GLN A 242 18.04 19.55 -10.36
C GLN A 242 19.04 19.19 -11.45
N GLN A 243 19.97 20.10 -11.76
CA GLN A 243 20.99 19.90 -12.80
C GLN A 243 20.40 19.48 -14.17
N GLY A 244 19.28 20.11 -14.58
CA GLY A 244 18.62 19.81 -15.86
C GLY A 244 17.86 18.47 -15.89
N ARG A 245 17.57 17.88 -14.73
CA ARG A 245 16.83 16.62 -14.60
C ARG A 245 15.76 16.72 -13.53
N ILE A 246 14.78 15.82 -13.56
CA ILE A 246 13.81 15.66 -12.48
C ILE A 246 14.54 15.13 -11.24
N GLY A 247 14.62 15.93 -10.18
CA GLY A 247 15.32 15.56 -8.95
C GLY A 247 14.54 14.57 -8.09
N ASN A 248 13.24 14.82 -7.89
CA ASN A 248 12.34 13.90 -7.19
C ASN A 248 11.25 13.44 -8.16
N PRO A 249 11.20 12.16 -8.56
CA PRO A 249 10.19 11.70 -9.51
C PRO A 249 8.76 11.91 -8.99
N LYS A 250 8.52 11.86 -7.67
CA LYS A 250 7.17 12.11 -7.11
C LYS A 250 6.63 13.52 -7.44
N SER A 251 7.52 14.48 -7.72
CA SER A 251 7.12 15.83 -8.15
C SER A 251 6.35 15.85 -9.47
N THR A 252 6.47 14.82 -10.32
CA THR A 252 5.80 14.78 -11.63
C THR A 252 4.29 14.77 -11.51
N ALA A 253 3.74 14.17 -10.46
CA ALA A 253 2.30 14.18 -10.19
C ALA A 253 1.80 15.60 -9.87
N ALA A 254 2.54 16.34 -9.04
CA ALA A 254 2.22 17.73 -8.70
C ALA A 254 2.36 18.67 -9.92
N VAL A 255 3.41 18.48 -10.73
CA VAL A 255 3.59 19.24 -11.97
C VAL A 255 2.49 18.91 -12.99
N GLY A 256 2.09 17.64 -13.12
CA GLY A 256 0.96 17.24 -13.96
C GLY A 256 -0.35 17.90 -13.54
N ALA A 257 -0.65 17.93 -12.24
CA ALA A 257 -1.83 18.64 -11.71
C ALA A 257 -1.79 20.14 -12.00
N MET A 258 -0.62 20.77 -11.86
CA MET A 258 -0.42 22.18 -12.23
C MET A 258 -0.67 22.41 -13.73
N LEU A 259 -0.13 21.55 -14.61
CA LEU A 259 -0.37 21.65 -16.05
C LEU A 259 -1.85 21.50 -16.40
N CYS A 260 -2.57 20.57 -15.77
CA CYS A 260 -4.02 20.44 -15.95
C CYS A 260 -4.75 21.72 -15.51
N SER A 261 -4.41 22.29 -14.35
CA SER A 261 -5.01 23.54 -13.87
C SER A 261 -4.72 24.72 -14.82
N LEU A 262 -3.49 24.88 -15.28
CA LEU A 262 -3.13 25.95 -16.22
C LEU A 262 -3.81 25.75 -17.59
N ALA A 263 -4.00 24.51 -18.03
CA ALA A 263 -4.69 24.20 -19.28
C ALA A 263 -6.19 24.59 -19.22
N LEU A 264 -6.86 24.38 -18.08
CA LEU A 264 -8.25 24.78 -17.87
C LEU A 264 -8.45 26.30 -18.03
N ASP A 265 -7.46 27.09 -17.62
CA ASP A 265 -7.47 28.55 -17.71
C ASP A 265 -6.88 29.08 -19.04
N LEU A 266 -6.53 28.20 -19.99
CA LEU A 266 -5.83 28.54 -21.24
C LEU A 266 -4.48 29.29 -21.03
N ARG A 267 -3.80 28.98 -19.93
CA ARG A 267 -2.54 29.64 -19.50
C ARG A 267 -1.27 28.91 -19.97
N LEU A 268 -1.39 27.94 -20.86
CA LEU A 268 -0.27 27.21 -21.45
C LEU A 268 -0.09 27.62 -22.93
N PRO A 269 0.82 28.56 -23.24
CA PRO A 269 1.01 29.03 -24.61
C PRO A 269 1.42 27.88 -25.53
N ARG A 270 0.74 27.73 -26.66
CA ARG A 270 1.03 26.72 -27.71
C ARG A 270 0.92 25.26 -27.25
N PHE A 271 0.26 25.02 -26.12
CA PHE A 271 -0.03 23.68 -25.62
C PHE A 271 -1.53 23.57 -25.34
N ASN A 272 -2.29 23.19 -26.37
CA ASN A 272 -3.75 23.07 -26.27
C ASN A 272 -4.10 21.68 -25.74
N PHE A 273 -4.39 21.59 -24.45
CA PHE A 273 -4.69 20.32 -23.78
C PHE A 273 -6.11 20.33 -23.20
N LYS A 274 -6.93 19.34 -23.54
CA LYS A 274 -8.32 19.23 -23.07
C LYS A 274 -8.39 18.62 -21.66
N ALA A 275 -7.84 19.31 -20.66
CA ALA A 275 -7.77 18.84 -19.28
C ALA A 275 -9.15 18.48 -18.69
N ALA A 276 -10.23 19.15 -19.12
CA ALA A 276 -11.58 18.91 -18.64
C ALA A 276 -12.12 17.49 -18.90
N ASP A 277 -11.53 16.76 -19.86
CA ASP A 277 -11.95 15.40 -20.19
C ASP A 277 -11.32 14.34 -19.25
N ILE A 278 -10.38 14.75 -18.38
CA ILE A 278 -9.79 13.87 -17.37
C ILE A 278 -10.73 13.81 -16.16
N GLY A 279 -11.74 12.95 -16.24
CA GLY A 279 -12.65 12.65 -15.14
C GLY A 279 -12.23 11.40 -14.36
N ALA A 280 -12.33 11.45 -13.03
CA ALA A 280 -12.30 10.24 -12.22
C ALA A 280 -13.64 9.50 -12.33
N TYR A 281 -13.60 8.16 -12.33
CA TYR A 281 -14.77 7.30 -12.25
C TYR A 281 -14.54 6.24 -11.16
N SER A 282 -15.61 5.63 -10.68
CA SER A 282 -15.54 4.60 -9.64
C SER A 282 -14.93 3.30 -10.17
N THR A 283 -13.93 2.78 -9.45
CA THR A 283 -13.34 1.46 -9.74
C THR A 283 -14.06 0.30 -9.06
N VAL A 284 -15.13 0.58 -8.29
CA VAL A 284 -15.93 -0.44 -7.59
C VAL A 284 -16.81 -1.19 -8.59
N ARG A 285 -16.39 -2.38 -9.00
CA ARG A 285 -17.17 -3.26 -9.89
C ARG A 285 -17.66 -4.53 -9.20
N TYR A 286 -16.80 -5.18 -8.42
CA TYR A 286 -17.15 -6.38 -7.67
C TYR A 286 -16.97 -6.11 -6.18
N LEU A 287 -18.05 -6.20 -5.39
CA LEU A 287 -18.06 -5.93 -3.96
C LEU A 287 -18.39 -7.21 -3.18
N GLY A 288 -17.64 -7.44 -2.11
CA GLY A 288 -17.88 -8.59 -1.25
C GLY A 288 -17.10 -8.57 0.04
N VAL A 289 -17.10 -9.71 0.74
CA VAL A 289 -16.40 -9.88 2.02
C VAL A 289 -14.94 -10.20 1.74
N LEU A 290 -14.02 -9.40 2.26
CA LEU A 290 -12.59 -9.68 2.12
C LEU A 290 -12.17 -10.86 3.01
N ASP A 291 -11.24 -11.65 2.49
CA ASP A 291 -10.45 -12.53 3.34
C ASP A 291 -9.56 -11.68 4.24
N ASN A 292 -9.74 -11.82 5.56
CA ASN A 292 -9.07 -11.04 6.59
C ASN A 292 -7.57 -11.33 6.71
N THR A 293 -6.98 -12.23 5.92
CA THR A 293 -5.54 -12.56 6.00
C THR A 293 -4.72 -11.97 4.86
N VAL A 294 -5.29 -11.88 3.65
CA VAL A 294 -4.53 -11.49 2.44
C VAL A 294 -5.18 -10.30 1.70
N ASN A 295 -6.26 -9.71 2.25
CA ASN A 295 -7.08 -8.72 1.54
C ASN A 295 -7.49 -9.19 0.13
N THR A 296 -7.69 -10.49 -0.05
CA THR A 296 -8.14 -11.06 -1.33
C THR A 296 -9.65 -11.14 -1.39
N LEU A 297 -10.23 -10.79 -2.54
CA LEU A 297 -11.66 -11.00 -2.81
C LEU A 297 -11.82 -12.16 -3.80
N ARG A 298 -12.01 -13.36 -3.24
CA ARG A 298 -12.31 -14.59 -4.00
C ARG A 298 -13.72 -14.56 -4.56
N ASP A 299 -13.94 -15.28 -5.65
CA ASP A 299 -15.21 -15.25 -6.39
C ASP A 299 -16.41 -15.67 -5.54
N GLU A 300 -16.22 -16.67 -4.67
CA GLU A 300 -17.23 -17.15 -3.70
C GLU A 300 -17.65 -16.11 -2.64
N ASN A 301 -16.83 -15.07 -2.42
CA ASN A 301 -17.10 -14.01 -1.45
C ASN A 301 -17.62 -12.72 -2.10
N ILE A 302 -17.79 -12.70 -3.43
CA ILE A 302 -18.40 -11.58 -4.15
C ILE A 302 -19.91 -11.70 -4.04
N TRP A 303 -20.54 -10.62 -3.62
CA TRP A 303 -21.99 -10.57 -3.43
C TRP A 303 -22.68 -9.64 -4.40
N TYR A 304 -21.98 -8.59 -4.85
CA TYR A 304 -22.50 -7.67 -5.85
C TYR A 304 -21.52 -7.61 -7.02
N HIS A 305 -22.04 -7.84 -8.22
CA HIS A 305 -21.27 -7.92 -9.46
C HIS A 305 -21.60 -6.74 -10.37
N GLU A 306 -20.62 -6.32 -11.16
CA GLU A 306 -20.76 -5.32 -12.24
C GLU A 306 -21.46 -4.04 -11.78
N ILE A 307 -21.15 -3.59 -10.57
CA ILE A 307 -21.70 -2.34 -10.03
C ILE A 307 -21.24 -1.17 -10.90
N ASP A 308 -22.15 -0.25 -11.21
CA ASP A 308 -21.84 0.99 -11.90
C ASP A 308 -22.27 2.19 -11.08
N LEU A 309 -21.34 2.70 -10.27
CA LEU A 309 -21.61 3.83 -9.37
C LEU A 309 -21.61 5.18 -10.09
N ASP A 310 -21.17 5.24 -11.34
CA ASP A 310 -21.18 6.48 -12.13
C ASP A 310 -22.47 6.63 -12.94
N LYS A 311 -23.31 5.58 -12.99
CA LYS A 311 -24.57 5.56 -13.73
C LYS A 311 -25.72 6.14 -12.89
N PRO A 312 -26.40 7.21 -13.37
CA PRO A 312 -27.62 7.70 -12.74
C PRO A 312 -28.69 6.60 -12.64
N GLY A 313 -29.37 6.55 -11.50
CA GLY A 313 -30.43 5.59 -11.23
C GLY A 313 -29.95 4.15 -11.00
N ALA A 314 -28.64 3.93 -10.81
CA ALA A 314 -28.11 2.62 -10.45
C ALA A 314 -28.71 2.11 -9.13
N THR A 315 -29.05 0.83 -9.09
CA THR A 315 -29.62 0.12 -7.93
C THR A 315 -28.92 -1.22 -7.75
N LEU A 316 -28.84 -1.70 -6.51
CA LEU A 316 -28.42 -3.08 -6.23
C LEU A 316 -29.62 -4.02 -6.30
N ASP A 317 -29.39 -5.29 -6.61
CA ASP A 317 -30.44 -6.32 -6.56
C ASP A 317 -30.91 -6.51 -5.11
N ALA A 318 -32.17 -6.16 -4.84
CA ALA A 318 -32.78 -6.22 -3.51
C ALA A 318 -32.94 -7.65 -2.98
N ARG A 319 -32.74 -8.69 -3.80
CA ARG A 319 -32.79 -10.09 -3.35
C ARG A 319 -31.47 -10.55 -2.75
N LEU A 320 -30.37 -9.91 -3.14
CA LEU A 320 -29.05 -10.25 -2.68
C LEU A 320 -28.89 -9.86 -1.21
N HIS A 321 -28.29 -10.76 -0.46
CA HIS A 321 -27.92 -10.61 0.93
C HIS A 321 -26.75 -11.54 1.19
N PHE A 322 -25.97 -11.25 2.22
CA PHE A 322 -24.81 -12.06 2.56
C PHE A 322 -24.80 -12.42 4.05
N PRO A 323 -24.42 -13.67 4.38
CA PRO A 323 -24.35 -14.14 5.75
C PRO A 323 -23.07 -13.65 6.43
N LEU A 324 -23.18 -13.39 7.72
CA LEU A 324 -22.11 -12.93 8.60
C LEU A 324 -22.14 -13.73 9.90
N ARG A 325 -20.94 -14.02 10.41
CA ARG A 325 -20.73 -14.67 11.71
C ARG A 325 -19.85 -13.82 12.65
N GLY A 326 -19.70 -12.54 12.34
CA GLY A 326 -18.84 -11.63 13.07
C GLY A 326 -18.64 -10.32 12.33
N ASN A 327 -17.74 -9.49 12.85
CA ASN A 327 -17.31 -8.27 12.18
C ASN A 327 -16.58 -8.64 10.88
N VAL A 328 -16.86 -7.92 9.80
CA VAL A 328 -16.23 -8.17 8.51
C VAL A 328 -15.73 -6.89 7.86
N THR A 329 -14.73 -7.05 7.00
CA THR A 329 -14.30 -6.00 6.09
C THR A 329 -14.91 -6.27 4.72
N LEU A 330 -15.68 -5.32 4.21
CA LEU A 330 -16.12 -5.33 2.82
C LEU A 330 -15.07 -4.62 1.96
N GLY A 331 -14.77 -5.21 0.83
CA GLY A 331 -13.83 -4.65 -0.14
C GLY A 331 -14.26 -4.95 -1.56
N PHE A 332 -13.52 -4.38 -2.49
CA PHE A 332 -13.86 -4.47 -3.90
C PHE A 332 -12.65 -4.75 -4.77
N ARG A 333 -12.90 -5.25 -5.97
CA ARG A 333 -11.94 -5.27 -7.09
C ARG A 333 -12.61 -4.72 -8.33
N GLN A 334 -11.80 -4.14 -9.23
CA GLN A 334 -12.31 -3.58 -10.49
C GLN A 334 -12.52 -4.64 -11.58
N LEU A 335 -11.71 -5.71 -11.59
CA LEU A 335 -11.75 -6.75 -12.62
C LEU A 335 -12.31 -8.07 -12.10
N ALA A 336 -12.93 -8.87 -12.98
CA ALA A 336 -13.37 -10.23 -12.68
C ALA A 336 -12.18 -11.22 -12.66
N ASN A 337 -11.18 -10.96 -11.82
CA ASN A 337 -9.99 -11.78 -11.68
C ASN A 337 -9.62 -11.91 -10.21
N SER A 338 -9.59 -13.14 -9.69
CA SER A 338 -9.28 -13.43 -8.28
C SER A 338 -7.84 -13.12 -7.87
N ARG A 339 -6.92 -12.99 -8.84
CA ARG A 339 -5.55 -12.51 -8.60
C ARG A 339 -5.47 -10.98 -8.52
N TRP A 340 -6.50 -10.25 -8.96
CA TRP A 340 -6.50 -8.79 -8.88
C TRP A 340 -6.55 -8.36 -7.41
N PRO A 341 -5.62 -7.49 -6.95
CA PRO A 341 -5.64 -7.05 -5.56
C PRO A 341 -6.97 -6.37 -5.24
N ALA A 342 -7.56 -6.72 -4.09
CA ALA A 342 -8.79 -6.10 -3.64
C ALA A 342 -8.50 -4.99 -2.63
N THR A 343 -9.36 -3.98 -2.60
CA THR A 343 -9.22 -2.80 -1.76
C THR A 343 -10.29 -2.80 -0.67
N PRO A 344 -9.92 -2.74 0.62
CA PRO A 344 -10.87 -2.54 1.72
C PRO A 344 -11.64 -1.23 1.55
N LEU A 345 -12.97 -1.30 1.66
CA LEU A 345 -13.87 -0.15 1.46
C LEU A 345 -14.73 0.16 2.68
N TYR A 346 -15.33 -0.85 3.33
CA TYR A 346 -16.13 -0.66 4.53
C TYR A 346 -15.76 -1.67 5.62
N CYS A 347 -15.94 -1.27 6.87
CA CYS A 347 -15.99 -2.15 8.02
C CYS A 347 -17.45 -2.27 8.46
N LEU A 348 -17.93 -3.51 8.57
CA LEU A 348 -19.23 -3.83 9.14
C LEU A 348 -19.04 -4.44 10.53
N SER A 349 -19.47 -3.70 11.55
CA SER A 349 -19.32 -4.08 12.95
C SER A 349 -20.65 -4.38 13.61
N ILE A 350 -20.65 -5.40 14.47
CA ILE A 350 -21.71 -5.74 15.41
C ILE A 350 -21.45 -4.96 16.70
N ASN A 351 -22.37 -4.05 17.05
CA ASN A 351 -22.24 -3.20 18.23
C ASN A 351 -23.02 -3.73 19.45
N SER A 352 -24.05 -4.56 19.21
CA SER A 352 -24.87 -5.12 20.29
C SER A 352 -24.21 -6.36 20.89
N ALA A 353 -23.99 -6.34 22.21
CA ALA A 353 -23.44 -7.47 22.95
C ALA A 353 -24.39 -8.69 22.95
N GLU A 354 -25.71 -8.45 22.93
CA GLU A 354 -26.71 -9.52 22.83
C GLU A 354 -26.65 -10.19 21.46
N LEU A 355 -26.65 -9.40 20.39
CA LEU A 355 -26.52 -9.91 19.02
C LEU A 355 -25.20 -10.66 18.83
N ALA A 356 -24.10 -10.14 19.39
CA ALA A 356 -22.80 -10.81 19.35
C ALA A 356 -22.83 -12.18 20.04
N LYS A 357 -23.51 -12.32 21.19
CA LYS A 357 -23.68 -13.61 21.88
C LYS A 357 -24.50 -14.59 21.05
N THR A 358 -25.58 -14.13 20.43
CA THR A 358 -26.43 -14.98 19.55
C THR A 358 -25.63 -15.49 18.36
N ILE A 359 -24.85 -14.63 17.72
CA ILE A 359 -23.99 -15.01 16.59
C ILE A 359 -22.88 -15.97 17.04
N ALA A 360 -22.29 -15.76 18.21
CA ALA A 360 -21.25 -16.63 18.76
C ALA A 360 -21.75 -18.05 19.11
N GLY A 361 -23.05 -18.22 19.36
CA GLY A 361 -23.68 -19.50 19.70
C GLY A 361 -24.24 -20.29 18.52
N ASP A 362 -23.76 -20.06 17.29
CA ASP A 362 -24.18 -20.62 15.99
C ASP A 362 -25.19 -19.79 15.16
N GLY A 363 -25.54 -18.59 15.61
CA GLY A 363 -26.39 -17.69 14.84
C GLY A 363 -25.72 -17.16 13.55
N VAL A 364 -26.48 -17.12 12.45
CA VAL A 364 -26.05 -16.45 11.20
C VAL A 364 -26.85 -15.17 11.01
N LEU A 365 -26.14 -14.06 10.81
CA LEU A 365 -26.72 -12.75 10.51
C LEU A 365 -26.72 -12.53 9.00
N ASN A 366 -27.87 -12.29 8.40
CA ASN A 366 -27.97 -11.89 6.99
C ASN A 366 -28.06 -10.37 6.90
N VAL A 367 -27.30 -9.78 5.96
CA VAL A 367 -27.25 -8.33 5.75
C VAL A 367 -27.47 -8.01 4.28
N ARG A 368 -28.21 -6.92 4.04
CA ARG A 368 -28.45 -6.35 2.70
C ARG A 368 -27.95 -4.92 2.61
N LEU A 369 -27.37 -4.56 1.47
CA LEU A 369 -26.96 -3.19 1.15
C LEU A 369 -27.90 -2.54 0.14
N LYS A 370 -27.94 -1.22 0.15
CA LYS A 370 -28.54 -0.39 -0.89
C LYS A 370 -27.66 0.81 -1.19
N LEU A 371 -27.89 1.45 -2.33
CA LEU A 371 -27.19 2.68 -2.70
C LEU A 371 -27.96 3.90 -2.18
N ARG A 372 -27.22 4.87 -1.64
CA ARG A 372 -27.73 6.16 -1.20
C ARG A 372 -27.43 7.23 -2.26
N GLY A 373 -28.35 8.18 -2.43
CA GLY A 373 -28.16 9.32 -3.33
C GLY A 373 -28.40 9.03 -4.81
N SER A 374 -28.71 7.79 -5.16
CA SER A 374 -29.10 7.42 -6.53
C SER A 374 -30.49 7.96 -6.84
N SER A 375 -30.59 8.75 -7.92
CA SER A 375 -31.85 9.21 -8.50
C SER A 375 -31.78 9.11 -10.03
N LYS A 376 -32.87 9.40 -10.75
CA LYS A 376 -32.85 9.38 -12.22
C LYS A 376 -31.77 10.30 -12.82
N ASP A 377 -31.43 11.39 -12.10
CA ASP A 377 -30.52 12.43 -12.58
C ASP A 377 -29.18 12.45 -11.83
N SER A 378 -29.03 11.62 -10.78
CA SER A 378 -27.82 11.59 -9.94
C SER A 378 -27.28 10.18 -9.77
N ALA A 379 -25.97 10.06 -9.92
CA ALA A 379 -25.23 8.86 -9.59
C ALA A 379 -25.24 8.60 -8.07
N PRO A 380 -25.17 7.33 -7.63
CA PRO A 380 -25.10 6.97 -6.22
C PRO A 380 -23.84 7.54 -5.53
N GLU A 381 -24.00 7.95 -4.27
CA GLU A 381 -22.90 8.52 -3.47
C GLU A 381 -22.18 7.47 -2.60
N SER A 382 -22.93 6.51 -2.06
CA SER A 382 -22.40 5.55 -1.08
C SER A 382 -23.28 4.31 -0.90
N PHE A 383 -22.70 3.26 -0.33
CA PHE A 383 -23.42 2.10 0.16
C PHE A 383 -23.92 2.34 1.58
N ILE A 384 -25.13 1.89 1.86
CA ILE A 384 -25.72 1.90 3.20
C ILE A 384 -26.36 0.54 3.51
N LEU A 385 -26.50 0.22 4.80
CA LEU A 385 -27.28 -0.93 5.24
C LEU A 385 -28.75 -0.70 4.90
N SER A 386 -29.36 -1.68 4.23
CA SER A 386 -30.80 -1.69 3.98
C SER A 386 -31.52 -2.36 5.14
N ASP A 387 -31.23 -3.65 5.34
CA ASP A 387 -31.91 -4.55 6.28
C ASP A 387 -30.92 -5.55 6.86
N ALA A 388 -31.22 -6.06 8.05
CA ALA A 388 -30.49 -7.17 8.66
C ALA A 388 -31.44 -8.06 9.47
N TRP A 389 -31.21 -9.37 9.43
CA TRP A 389 -32.03 -10.36 10.14
C TRP A 389 -31.23 -11.61 10.48
N LEU A 390 -31.61 -12.33 11.54
CA LEU A 390 -31.05 -13.61 11.91
C LEU A 390 -31.58 -14.74 11.02
N GLN A 391 -30.90 -15.89 11.02
CA GLN A 391 -31.29 -17.06 10.23
C GLN A 391 -32.72 -17.56 10.50
N ASP A 392 -33.24 -17.34 11.71
CA ASP A 392 -34.63 -17.66 12.10
C ASP A 392 -35.67 -16.64 11.59
N GLY A 393 -35.22 -15.59 10.88
CA GLY A 393 -36.05 -14.51 10.36
C GLY A 393 -36.22 -13.33 11.30
N THR A 394 -35.65 -13.36 12.50
CA THR A 394 -35.78 -12.27 13.48
C THR A 394 -35.09 -11.00 12.96
N PRO A 395 -35.80 -9.86 12.82
CA PRO A 395 -35.20 -8.63 12.36
C PRO A 395 -34.21 -8.07 13.38
N VAL A 396 -33.12 -7.48 12.89
CA VAL A 396 -32.09 -6.83 13.70
C VAL A 396 -32.25 -5.32 13.64
N ALA A 397 -32.19 -4.67 14.80
CA ALA A 397 -32.28 -3.22 14.89
C ALA A 397 -31.10 -2.53 14.16
N ALA A 398 -31.38 -1.39 13.53
CA ALA A 398 -30.40 -0.70 12.67
C ALA A 398 -29.17 -0.19 13.44
N ASP A 399 -29.30 0.11 14.73
CA ASP A 399 -28.24 0.57 15.64
C ASP A 399 -27.36 -0.57 16.18
N ALA A 400 -27.84 -1.82 16.11
CA ALA A 400 -27.07 -2.99 16.48
C ALA A 400 -25.90 -3.26 15.52
N LEU A 401 -25.92 -2.66 14.33
CA LEU A 401 -24.90 -2.78 13.29
C LEU A 401 -24.35 -1.41 12.90
N THR A 402 -23.13 -1.39 12.37
CA THR A 402 -22.53 -0.17 11.84
C THR A 402 -21.70 -0.49 10.61
N LEU A 403 -22.02 0.20 9.51
CA LEU A 403 -21.22 0.21 8.28
C LEU A 403 -20.46 1.52 8.21
N LYS A 404 -19.13 1.47 8.32
CA LYS A 404 -18.24 2.65 8.27
C LYS A 404 -17.23 2.49 7.15
N LEU A 405 -16.89 3.58 6.46
CA LEU A 405 -15.81 3.56 5.48
C LEU A 405 -14.51 3.11 6.16
N ASN A 406 -13.77 2.23 5.49
CA ASN A 406 -12.47 1.78 5.91
C ASN A 406 -11.40 2.74 5.37
N THR A 407 -11.33 3.92 6.00
CA THR A 407 -10.43 5.00 5.61
C THR A 407 -9.03 4.87 6.20
N LEU A 408 -8.82 3.98 7.17
CA LEU A 408 -7.51 3.74 7.76
C LEU A 408 -6.67 2.81 6.84
N ALA A 409 -5.37 3.08 6.74
CA ALA A 409 -4.43 2.18 6.11
C ALA A 409 -4.33 0.91 6.98
N ASP A 410 -4.65 -0.23 6.38
CA ASP A 410 -4.59 -1.57 6.98
C ASP A 410 -5.29 -1.81 8.33
N ARG A 411 -6.45 -2.45 8.24
CA ARG A 411 -6.78 -3.57 9.12
C ARG A 411 -6.54 -4.87 8.35
N ARG A 412 -5.32 -5.09 7.87
CA ARG A 412 -4.91 -6.36 7.22
C ARG A 412 -5.09 -7.55 8.16
N HIS A 413 -5.10 -7.31 9.47
CA HIS A 413 -5.45 -8.27 10.50
C HIS A 413 -6.48 -7.64 11.43
N SER A 414 -7.36 -8.47 12.01
CA SER A 414 -8.36 -8.04 12.99
C SER A 414 -7.69 -7.50 14.26
N GLY A 415 -7.26 -6.23 14.24
CA GLY A 415 -6.71 -5.53 15.39
C GLY A 415 -5.46 -4.68 15.15
N SER A 416 -4.66 -4.94 14.11
CA SER A 416 -3.38 -4.22 13.96
C SER A 416 -3.57 -2.89 13.24
N HIS A 417 -3.12 -1.79 13.86
CA HIS A 417 -2.93 -0.51 13.16
C HIS A 417 -1.77 -0.61 12.16
N TYR A 418 -1.75 0.28 11.16
CA TYR A 418 -0.63 0.45 10.24
C TYR A 418 0.72 0.40 10.98
N TRP A 419 1.72 -0.29 10.43
CA TRP A 419 2.93 -0.66 11.17
C TRP A 419 3.73 0.55 11.68
N ILE A 420 3.71 1.68 10.94
CA ILE A 420 4.33 2.94 11.36
C ILE A 420 3.61 3.54 12.56
N ASP A 421 2.29 3.40 12.63
CA ASP A 421 1.48 3.91 13.73
C ASP A 421 1.57 3.01 14.97
N SER A 422 1.56 1.69 14.79
CA SER A 422 1.66 0.73 15.90
C SER A 422 3.08 0.49 16.39
N GLY A 423 4.08 0.77 15.55
CA GLY A 423 5.46 0.30 15.71
C GLY A 423 5.64 -1.20 15.57
N SER A 424 4.59 -1.95 15.19
CA SER A 424 4.65 -3.40 15.09
C SER A 424 5.28 -3.82 13.76
N VAL A 425 6.50 -4.33 13.82
CA VAL A 425 7.23 -4.84 12.65
C VAL A 425 7.16 -6.37 12.53
N TYR A 426 6.54 -7.05 13.49
CA TYR A 426 6.12 -8.45 13.37
C TYR A 426 4.61 -8.49 13.14
N LEU A 427 4.21 -8.34 11.87
CA LEU A 427 2.83 -8.58 11.46
C LEU A 427 2.61 -10.09 11.50
N LYS A 428 1.68 -10.55 12.36
CA LYS A 428 1.34 -11.97 12.51
C LYS A 428 0.63 -12.52 11.30
#